data_AF-A0A371YSZ1-F1
#
_entry.id   AF-A0A371YSZ1-F1
#
_cell.length_a   1.000
_cell.length_b   1.000
_cell.length_c   1.000
_cell.angle_alpha   90.00
_cell.angle_beta   90.00
_cell.angle_gamma   90.00
#
_symmetry.space_group_name_H-M   'P 1'
#
loop_
_entity.id
_entity.type
_entity.pdbx_description
1 polymer ?
#
loop_
_entity_poly.entity_id
_entity_poly.type
_entity_poly.pdbx_seq_one_letter_code
_entity_poly.pdbx_strand_id
1 'polypeptide(L)'
;MRFSERYGYKPVREIIQKESMDDDLKKEIWNNLDIFIFSRYSSRFTDEKDYILHSNLEILVKHLWRTFFKETLDTTPTSLKAFRQDIRNKILKNFEWHQTYSFIEAVLERYPYYGAHEASYYLQEFIRHLNISFQITNSAYRIINNQVTEITSEQEIQSIENALENTNSYSGVQQHLNQALKLMSDRQNSDYRNSIKESISAVESICKIVTNDEKATLGKALKIIEDKFGLHPALKGSLSQLYGYTSDGDGIRHAMLEESNLSYIDAKFMLVACTNFINYLIEKTKD
;
A
#
# COMPACT_ATOMS: atom_id res chain seq x y z
N MET A 1 -8.00 6.25 10.17
CA MET A 1 -6.72 6.27 10.93
C MET A 1 -6.95 6.41 12.44
N ARG A 2 -6.08 5.84 13.29
CA ARG A 2 -6.09 6.10 14.75
C ARG A 2 -5.60 7.53 15.02
N PHE A 3 -5.93 8.09 16.18
CA PHE A 3 -5.58 9.47 16.54
C PHE A 3 -4.09 9.76 16.35
N SER A 4 -3.18 8.89 16.79
CA SER A 4 -1.73 9.10 16.69
C SER A 4 -1.22 9.26 15.25
N GLU A 5 -1.80 8.51 14.30
CA GLU A 5 -1.47 8.60 12.88
C GLU A 5 -1.95 9.95 12.29
N ARG A 6 -3.11 10.45 12.73
CA ARG A 6 -3.73 11.68 12.17
C ARG A 6 -2.97 12.97 12.49
N TYR A 7 -2.09 12.92 13.47
CA TYR A 7 -1.36 14.07 14.00
C TYR A 7 0.16 13.92 13.84
N GLY A 8 0.63 12.96 13.03
CA GLY A 8 2.05 12.83 12.72
C GLY A 8 2.92 12.32 13.88
N TYR A 9 2.33 11.66 14.88
CA TYR A 9 3.09 11.08 15.99
C TYR A 9 3.76 9.75 15.64
N LYS A 10 3.56 9.23 14.42
CA LYS A 10 4.18 8.01 13.91
C LYS A 10 5.13 8.32 12.74
N PRO A 11 6.31 7.69 12.70
CA PRO A 11 7.20 7.72 11.54
C PRO A 11 6.50 7.23 10.26
N VAL A 12 6.94 7.71 9.09
CA VAL A 12 6.42 7.28 7.77
C VAL A 12 6.51 5.76 7.59
N ARG A 13 7.58 5.15 8.11
CA ARG A 13 7.81 3.69 8.12
C ARG A 13 6.79 2.89 8.94
N GLU A 14 6.08 3.53 9.87
CA GLU A 14 4.96 2.90 10.57
C GLU A 14 3.63 3.11 9.84
N ILE A 15 3.58 4.04 8.88
CA ILE A 15 2.42 4.29 8.03
C ILE A 15 2.43 3.35 6.83
N ILE A 16 3.59 3.13 6.19
CA ILE A 16 3.78 2.21 5.07
C ILE A 16 4.47 0.94 5.57
N GLN A 17 3.78 -0.19 5.54
CA GLN A 17 4.26 -1.45 6.11
C GLN A 17 5.08 -2.25 5.08
N LYS A 18 6.37 -1.94 4.97
CA LYS A 18 7.31 -2.62 4.05
C LYS A 18 8.05 -3.78 4.71
N GLU A 19 8.77 -3.57 5.79
CA GLU A 19 9.44 -4.68 6.50
C GLU A 19 8.81 -4.91 7.87
N SER A 20 7.48 -4.76 7.91
CA SER A 20 6.69 -4.81 9.12
C SER A 20 5.27 -5.27 8.82
N MET A 21 4.57 -5.73 9.85
CA MET A 21 3.16 -6.11 9.78
C MET A 21 2.50 -5.89 11.14
N ASP A 22 1.63 -4.90 11.20
CA ASP A 22 0.85 -4.53 12.37
C ASP A 22 -0.28 -5.53 12.64
N ASP A 23 -0.82 -5.47 13.84
CA ASP A 23 -1.87 -6.38 14.28
C ASP A 23 -3.14 -6.28 13.43
N ASP A 24 -3.40 -5.11 12.82
CA ASP A 24 -4.61 -4.90 12.04
C ASP A 24 -4.49 -5.62 10.68
N LEU A 25 -3.32 -5.54 10.02
CA LEU A 25 -3.02 -6.34 8.82
C LEU A 25 -3.00 -7.85 9.13
N LYS A 26 -2.42 -8.28 10.25
CA LYS A 26 -2.47 -9.71 10.66
C LYS A 26 -3.90 -10.22 10.81
N LYS A 27 -4.79 -9.42 11.44
CA LYS A 27 -6.20 -9.77 11.62
C LYS A 27 -6.94 -9.84 10.28
N GLU A 28 -6.70 -8.87 9.39
CA GLU A 28 -7.31 -8.84 8.07
C GLU A 28 -6.90 -10.06 7.21
N ILE A 29 -5.62 -10.44 7.24
CA ILE A 29 -5.14 -11.67 6.59
C ILE A 29 -5.85 -12.90 7.16
N TRP A 30 -5.93 -13.00 8.49
CA TRP A 30 -6.64 -14.09 9.15
C TRP A 30 -8.12 -14.16 8.73
N ASN A 31 -8.82 -13.02 8.73
CA ASN A 31 -10.22 -12.95 8.33
C ASN A 31 -10.43 -13.43 6.89
N ASN A 32 -9.53 -13.06 5.97
CA ASN A 32 -9.57 -13.56 4.60
C ASN A 32 -9.39 -15.08 4.52
N LEU A 33 -8.41 -15.65 5.23
CA LEU A 33 -8.25 -17.10 5.31
C LEU A 33 -9.51 -17.77 5.90
N ASP A 34 -10.13 -17.14 6.90
CA ASP A 34 -11.34 -17.66 7.51
C ASP A 34 -12.53 -17.71 6.55
N ILE A 35 -12.76 -16.63 5.82
CA ILE A 35 -13.88 -16.50 4.87
C ILE A 35 -13.68 -17.40 3.65
N PHE A 36 -12.48 -17.34 3.05
CA PHE A 36 -12.23 -17.94 1.74
C PHE A 36 -11.74 -19.38 1.81
N ILE A 37 -11.25 -19.85 2.97
CA ILE A 37 -10.71 -21.21 3.13
C ILE A 37 -11.48 -21.97 4.20
N PHE A 38 -11.39 -21.55 5.46
CA PHE A 38 -11.90 -22.35 6.58
C PHE A 38 -13.42 -22.47 6.62
N SER A 39 -14.15 -21.37 6.35
CA SER A 39 -15.62 -21.35 6.31
C SER A 39 -16.21 -22.11 5.13
N ARG A 40 -15.37 -22.46 4.15
CA ARG A 40 -15.74 -23.25 2.97
C ARG A 40 -15.26 -24.70 3.05
N TYR A 41 -14.89 -25.16 4.25
CA TYR A 41 -14.56 -26.56 4.46
C TYR A 41 -15.72 -27.46 4.02
N SER A 42 -15.40 -28.53 3.31
CA SER A 42 -16.32 -29.60 2.96
C SER A 42 -15.60 -30.95 3.02
N SER A 43 -16.27 -31.93 3.62
CA SER A 43 -15.83 -33.33 3.62
C SER A 43 -16.64 -34.13 2.61
N ARG A 44 -16.00 -35.14 2.01
CA ARG A 44 -16.69 -36.15 1.20
C ARG A 44 -17.65 -37.02 2.02
N PHE A 45 -17.47 -37.07 3.34
CA PHE A 45 -18.31 -37.80 4.27
C PHE A 45 -19.18 -36.80 5.06
N THR A 46 -20.50 -36.98 5.01
CA THR A 46 -21.48 -36.03 5.58
C THR A 46 -21.41 -35.87 7.10
N ASP A 47 -20.84 -36.87 7.80
CA ASP A 47 -20.80 -36.93 9.25
C ASP A 47 -19.48 -36.37 9.84
N GLU A 48 -18.46 -36.14 9.01
CA GLU A 48 -17.13 -35.69 9.44
C GLU A 48 -16.95 -34.18 9.25
N LYS A 49 -17.44 -33.41 10.22
CA LYS A 49 -17.35 -31.94 10.22
C LYS A 49 -16.00 -31.37 10.67
N ASP A 50 -15.09 -32.21 11.18
CA ASP A 50 -13.82 -31.78 11.77
C ASP A 50 -12.62 -32.62 11.30
N TYR A 51 -12.71 -33.33 10.17
CA TYR A 51 -11.66 -34.25 9.72
C TYR A 51 -11.03 -33.80 8.39
N ILE A 52 -9.74 -33.47 8.41
CA ILE A 52 -9.02 -32.92 7.24
C ILE A 52 -8.84 -33.95 6.13
N LEU A 53 -8.60 -35.22 6.48
CA LEU A 53 -8.43 -36.28 5.50
C LEU A 53 -9.76 -36.45 4.73
N HIS A 54 -9.68 -36.59 3.41
CA HIS A 54 -10.83 -36.66 2.50
C HIS A 54 -11.68 -35.38 2.41
N SER A 55 -11.20 -34.26 2.95
CA SER A 55 -11.79 -32.94 2.75
C SER A 55 -11.20 -32.20 1.56
N ASN A 56 -11.85 -31.12 1.16
CA ASN A 56 -11.31 -30.18 0.17
C ASN A 56 -10.01 -29.46 0.61
N LEU A 57 -9.66 -29.52 1.91
CA LEU A 57 -8.44 -28.92 2.44
C LEU A 57 -7.25 -29.89 2.50
N GLU A 58 -7.47 -31.21 2.35
CA GLU A 58 -6.41 -32.23 2.54
C GLU A 58 -5.13 -31.91 1.76
N ILE A 59 -5.28 -31.55 0.48
CA ILE A 59 -4.17 -31.28 -0.42
C ILE A 59 -3.42 -30.02 0.01
N LEU A 60 -4.14 -28.96 0.39
CA LEU A 60 -3.53 -27.72 0.89
C LEU A 60 -2.76 -28.00 2.18
N VAL A 61 -3.36 -28.70 3.15
CA VAL A 61 -2.73 -28.97 4.44
C VAL A 61 -1.44 -29.78 4.25
N LYS A 62 -1.48 -30.83 3.41
CA LYS A 62 -0.28 -31.63 3.09
C LYS A 62 0.79 -30.81 2.37
N HIS A 63 0.39 -29.89 1.47
CA HIS A 63 1.33 -28.97 0.81
C HIS A 63 2.01 -28.08 1.84
N LEU A 64 1.24 -27.38 2.67
CA LEU A 64 1.75 -26.49 3.72
C LEU A 64 2.69 -27.22 4.69
N TRP A 65 2.33 -28.43 5.15
CA TRP A 65 3.16 -29.23 6.05
C TRP A 65 4.52 -29.56 5.44
N ARG A 66 4.53 -29.96 4.16
CA ARG A 66 5.76 -30.36 3.47
C ARG A 66 6.62 -29.18 3.01
N THR A 67 6.02 -28.13 2.45
CA THR A 67 6.77 -27.07 1.73
C THR A 67 7.04 -25.86 2.60
N PHE A 68 6.04 -25.41 3.36
CA PHE A 68 6.14 -24.24 4.21
C PHE A 68 6.68 -24.59 5.59
N PHE A 69 6.06 -25.54 6.30
CA PHE A 69 6.48 -25.96 7.64
C PHE A 69 7.70 -26.89 7.60
N LYS A 70 7.93 -27.58 6.47
CA LYS A 70 9.04 -28.54 6.28
C LYS A 70 9.01 -29.68 7.32
N GLU A 71 7.82 -30.12 7.69
CA GLU A 71 7.55 -31.21 8.62
C GLU A 71 7.19 -32.52 7.88
N THR A 72 7.21 -33.64 8.60
CA THR A 72 6.84 -34.94 8.04
C THR A 72 5.30 -35.09 7.96
N LEU A 73 4.80 -35.74 6.91
CA LEU A 73 3.35 -35.81 6.66
C LEU A 73 2.56 -36.60 7.71
N ASP A 74 3.19 -37.51 8.45
CA ASP A 74 2.58 -38.24 9.55
C ASP A 74 2.27 -37.36 10.77
N THR A 75 2.88 -36.17 10.87
CA THR A 75 2.57 -35.16 11.90
C THR A 75 1.46 -34.19 11.50
N THR A 76 0.88 -34.37 10.30
CA THR A 76 -0.16 -33.48 9.79
C THR A 76 -1.40 -33.52 10.70
N PRO A 77 -1.97 -32.37 11.10
CA PRO A 77 -3.18 -32.34 11.90
C PRO A 77 -4.32 -33.04 11.18
N THR A 78 -5.04 -33.89 11.91
CA THR A 78 -6.25 -34.54 11.43
C THR A 78 -7.49 -33.72 11.73
N SER A 79 -7.51 -32.96 12.82
CA SER A 79 -8.62 -32.08 13.21
C SER A 79 -8.55 -30.72 12.51
N LEU A 80 -9.63 -30.34 11.84
CA LEU A 80 -9.77 -29.01 11.23
C LEU A 80 -9.67 -27.90 12.28
N LYS A 81 -10.34 -28.08 13.43
CA LYS A 81 -10.33 -27.13 14.53
C LYS A 81 -8.93 -26.93 15.09
N ALA A 82 -8.18 -28.01 15.28
CA ALA A 82 -6.80 -27.94 15.74
C ALA A 82 -5.90 -27.20 14.73
N PHE A 83 -5.98 -27.57 13.45
CA PHE A 83 -5.24 -26.92 12.38
C PHE A 83 -5.57 -25.43 12.27
N ARG A 84 -6.87 -25.07 12.22
CA ARG A 84 -7.33 -23.68 12.16
C ARG A 84 -6.79 -22.86 13.34
N GLN A 85 -6.84 -23.41 14.55
CA GLN A 85 -6.34 -22.74 15.74
C GLN A 85 -4.81 -22.54 15.72
N ASP A 86 -4.08 -23.53 15.22
CA ASP A 86 -2.63 -23.46 15.06
C ASP A 86 -2.23 -22.39 14.05
N ILE A 87 -2.81 -22.40 12.84
CA ILE A 87 -2.57 -21.37 11.82
C ILE A 87 -2.92 -19.97 12.33
N ARG A 88 -4.04 -19.83 13.06
CA ARG A 88 -4.43 -18.56 13.67
C ARG A 88 -3.37 -18.04 14.63
N ASN A 89 -2.88 -18.90 15.52
CA ASN A 89 -1.86 -18.53 16.48
C ASN A 89 -0.55 -18.17 15.77
N LYS A 90 -0.16 -18.96 14.77
CA LYS A 90 1.03 -18.67 13.98
C LYS A 90 0.96 -17.30 13.33
N ILE A 91 -0.10 -16.98 12.58
CA ILE A 91 -0.23 -15.69 11.90
C ILE A 91 -0.30 -14.52 12.90
N LEU A 92 -1.10 -14.65 13.95
CA LEU A 92 -1.34 -13.51 14.85
C LEU A 92 -0.21 -13.29 15.87
N LYS A 93 0.60 -14.31 16.18
CA LYS A 93 1.56 -14.26 17.31
C LYS A 93 2.96 -14.74 17.01
N ASN A 94 3.16 -15.71 16.12
CA ASN A 94 4.45 -16.38 15.98
C ASN A 94 5.18 -16.05 14.68
N PHE A 95 4.46 -15.76 13.60
CA PHE A 95 5.06 -15.40 12.33
C PHE A 95 5.59 -13.98 12.35
N GLU A 96 6.82 -13.85 11.88
CA GLU A 96 7.36 -12.59 11.38
C GLU A 96 6.57 -12.14 10.13
N TRP A 97 6.67 -10.85 9.80
CA TRP A 97 5.94 -10.26 8.67
C TRP A 97 6.16 -11.03 7.36
N HIS A 98 7.41 -11.38 7.05
CA HIS A 98 7.79 -12.07 5.82
C HIS A 98 7.31 -13.53 5.79
N GLN A 99 7.23 -14.17 6.96
CA GLN A 99 6.71 -15.54 7.08
C GLN A 99 5.21 -15.58 6.81
N THR A 100 4.47 -14.54 7.20
CA THR A 100 3.04 -14.43 6.90
C THR A 100 2.81 -14.29 5.39
N TYR A 101 3.60 -13.48 4.69
CA TYR A 101 3.51 -13.40 3.23
C TYR A 101 3.91 -14.69 2.54
N SER A 102 5.00 -15.33 2.97
CA SER A 102 5.42 -16.64 2.47
C SER A 102 4.32 -17.71 2.67
N PHE A 103 3.60 -17.64 3.80
CA PHE A 103 2.47 -18.53 4.06
C PHE A 103 1.31 -18.28 3.07
N ILE A 104 0.99 -17.01 2.78
CA ILE A 104 -0.01 -16.66 1.78
C ILE A 104 0.38 -17.21 0.41
N GLU A 105 1.64 -17.06 -0.02
CA GLU A 105 2.11 -17.62 -1.28
C GLU A 105 1.95 -19.16 -1.32
N ALA A 106 2.34 -19.86 -0.26
CA ALA A 106 2.15 -21.30 -0.17
C ALA A 106 0.67 -21.72 -0.23
N VAL A 107 -0.23 -20.89 0.31
CA VAL A 107 -1.69 -21.08 0.17
C VAL A 107 -2.15 -20.85 -1.27
N LEU A 108 -1.63 -19.84 -1.97
CA LEU A 108 -1.98 -19.55 -3.37
C LEU A 108 -1.48 -20.64 -4.33
N GLU A 109 -0.28 -21.18 -4.11
CA GLU A 109 0.29 -22.29 -4.88
C GLU A 109 -0.62 -23.52 -4.90
N ARG A 110 -1.29 -23.78 -3.77
CA ARG A 110 -2.18 -24.93 -3.61
C ARG A 110 -3.54 -24.56 -3.04
N TYR A 111 -4.15 -23.52 -3.61
CA TYR A 111 -5.46 -23.06 -3.18
C TYR A 111 -6.49 -24.20 -3.24
N PRO A 112 -7.38 -24.34 -2.22
CA PRO A 112 -8.32 -25.45 -2.17
C PRO A 112 -9.21 -25.51 -3.40
N TYR A 113 -9.45 -26.72 -3.89
CA TYR A 113 -10.27 -26.95 -5.06
C TYR A 113 -11.73 -27.15 -4.64
N TYR A 114 -12.61 -26.25 -5.09
CA TYR A 114 -14.05 -26.29 -4.80
C TYR A 114 -14.89 -26.88 -5.96
N GLY A 115 -14.26 -27.28 -7.07
CA GLY A 115 -14.94 -27.75 -8.28
C GLY A 115 -14.37 -27.11 -9.56
N ALA A 116 -14.60 -27.75 -10.71
CA ALA A 116 -13.89 -27.43 -11.97
C ALA A 116 -14.15 -26.02 -12.50
N HIS A 117 -15.35 -25.49 -12.29
CA HIS A 117 -15.76 -24.18 -12.79
C HIS A 117 -15.57 -23.06 -11.74
N GLU A 118 -15.40 -23.41 -10.46
CA GLU A 118 -15.45 -22.43 -9.36
C GLU A 118 -14.07 -22.13 -8.74
N ALA A 119 -13.09 -23.04 -8.88
CA ALA A 119 -11.78 -22.88 -8.24
C ALA A 119 -11.04 -21.61 -8.69
N SER A 120 -11.07 -21.29 -9.99
CA SER A 120 -10.44 -20.06 -10.50
C SER A 120 -11.15 -18.81 -9.99
N TYR A 121 -12.48 -18.80 -9.96
CA TYR A 121 -13.26 -17.67 -9.47
C TYR A 121 -12.97 -17.39 -7.99
N TYR A 122 -13.00 -18.42 -7.15
CA TYR A 122 -12.76 -18.24 -5.71
C TYR A 122 -11.33 -17.86 -5.37
N LEU A 123 -10.34 -18.36 -6.12
CA LEU A 123 -8.96 -17.90 -6.01
C LEU A 123 -8.85 -16.41 -6.33
N GLN A 124 -9.46 -15.96 -7.43
CA GLN A 124 -9.44 -14.54 -7.81
C GLN A 124 -10.13 -13.66 -6.77
N GLU A 125 -11.26 -14.09 -6.23
CA GLU A 125 -11.94 -13.35 -5.16
C GLU A 125 -11.11 -13.30 -3.87
N PHE A 126 -10.43 -14.40 -3.50
CA PHE A 126 -9.52 -14.41 -2.36
C PHE A 126 -8.35 -13.44 -2.55
N ILE A 127 -7.70 -13.45 -3.73
CA ILE A 127 -6.63 -12.52 -4.08
C ILE A 127 -7.12 -11.08 -4.05
N ARG A 128 -8.30 -10.80 -4.63
CA ARG A 128 -8.91 -9.47 -4.64
C ARG A 128 -9.13 -8.95 -3.23
N HIS A 129 -9.68 -9.76 -2.34
CA HIS A 129 -9.93 -9.35 -0.96
C HIS A 129 -8.64 -9.22 -0.12
N LEU A 130 -7.64 -10.08 -0.32
CA LEU A 130 -6.31 -9.88 0.27
C LEU A 130 -5.69 -8.57 -0.19
N ASN A 131 -5.76 -8.24 -1.48
CA ASN A 131 -5.25 -6.98 -2.01
C ASN A 131 -5.99 -5.75 -1.45
N ILE A 132 -7.31 -5.85 -1.23
CA ILE A 132 -8.07 -4.82 -0.52
C ILE A 132 -7.56 -4.68 0.91
N SER A 133 -7.43 -5.78 1.65
CA SER A 133 -6.90 -5.76 3.02
C SER A 133 -5.48 -5.19 3.10
N PHE A 134 -4.61 -5.53 2.16
CA PHE A 134 -3.25 -4.97 2.04
C PHE A 134 -3.31 -3.46 1.77
N GLN A 135 -4.22 -3.01 0.92
CA GLN A 135 -4.40 -1.59 0.61
C GLN A 135 -4.92 -0.79 1.80
N ILE A 136 -6.03 -1.21 2.41
CA ILE A 136 -6.64 -0.48 3.52
C ILE A 136 -5.75 -0.48 4.77
N THR A 137 -4.78 -1.40 4.88
CA THR A 137 -3.82 -1.42 5.98
C THR A 137 -2.48 -0.78 5.63
N ASN A 138 -2.33 -0.20 4.43
CA ASN A 138 -1.10 0.43 3.93
C ASN A 138 0.10 -0.52 3.85
N SER A 139 -0.13 -1.79 3.50
CA SER A 139 0.95 -2.71 3.15
C SER A 139 1.68 -2.23 1.89
N ALA A 140 3.01 -2.31 1.91
CA ALA A 140 3.85 -2.08 0.74
C ALA A 140 3.78 -3.22 -0.29
N TYR A 141 3.01 -4.29 -0.03
CA TYR A 141 2.92 -5.46 -0.89
C TYR A 141 1.54 -5.63 -1.51
N ARG A 142 1.50 -6.23 -2.71
CA ARG A 142 0.29 -6.70 -3.40
C ARG A 142 0.51 -8.07 -3.99
N ILE A 143 -0.56 -8.84 -4.18
CA ILE A 143 -0.51 -10.10 -4.92
C ILE A 143 -0.70 -9.78 -6.40
N ILE A 144 0.33 -10.06 -7.19
CA ILE A 144 0.36 -9.90 -8.65
C ILE A 144 0.83 -11.25 -9.22
N ASN A 145 0.10 -11.80 -10.19
CA ASN A 145 0.41 -13.12 -10.78
C ASN A 145 0.59 -14.22 -9.70
N ASN A 146 -0.27 -14.20 -8.68
CA ASN A 146 -0.24 -15.13 -7.52
C ASN A 146 1.03 -15.07 -6.66
N GLN A 147 1.82 -14.00 -6.76
CA GLN A 147 3.02 -13.76 -5.96
C GLN A 147 2.91 -12.47 -5.16
N VAL A 148 3.43 -12.48 -3.94
CA VAL A 148 3.50 -11.26 -3.11
C VAL A 148 4.63 -10.40 -3.65
N THR A 149 4.25 -9.26 -4.20
CA THR A 149 5.14 -8.31 -4.88
C THR A 149 5.19 -7.00 -4.12
N GLU A 150 6.40 -6.50 -3.84
CA GLU A 150 6.60 -5.16 -3.30
C GLU A 150 6.18 -4.13 -4.35
N ILE A 151 5.23 -3.27 -3.99
CA ILE A 151 4.78 -2.17 -4.85
C ILE A 151 5.36 -0.83 -4.44
N THR A 152 6.03 -0.73 -3.27
CA THR A 152 6.65 0.52 -2.78
C THR A 152 8.11 0.31 -2.40
N SER A 153 9.02 1.02 -3.07
CA SER A 153 10.47 0.88 -2.89
C SER A 153 11.03 1.69 -1.71
N GLU A 154 12.24 1.36 -1.26
CA GLU A 154 12.90 2.12 -0.17
C GLU A 154 13.25 3.55 -0.62
N GLN A 155 13.60 3.73 -1.89
CA GLN A 155 13.90 5.05 -2.46
C GLN A 155 12.66 5.95 -2.47
N GLU A 156 11.47 5.38 -2.69
CA GLU A 156 10.20 6.11 -2.60
C GLU A 156 9.90 6.56 -1.15
N ILE A 157 10.21 5.72 -0.15
CA ILE A 157 10.05 6.08 1.26
C ILE A 157 11.07 7.16 1.63
N GLN A 158 12.33 6.97 1.26
CA GLN A 158 13.43 7.89 1.55
C GLN A 158 13.19 9.26 0.91
N SER A 159 12.61 9.35 -0.29
CA SER A 159 12.30 10.63 -0.92
C SER A 159 11.30 11.44 -0.09
N ILE A 160 10.30 10.77 0.49
CA ILE A 160 9.30 11.40 1.37
C ILE A 160 9.95 11.84 2.68
N GLU A 161 10.73 10.97 3.33
CA GLU A 161 11.45 11.27 4.58
C GLU A 161 12.41 12.45 4.40
N ASN A 162 13.23 12.44 3.33
CA ASN A 162 14.14 13.53 3.01
C ASN A 162 13.40 14.84 2.74
N ALA A 163 12.25 14.80 2.04
CA ALA A 163 11.49 16.01 1.76
C ALA A 163 10.91 16.61 3.04
N LEU A 164 10.41 15.79 3.97
CA LEU A 164 10.01 16.26 5.28
C LEU A 164 11.21 16.86 6.02
N GLU A 165 12.32 16.16 6.13
CA GLU A 165 13.51 16.65 6.83
C GLU A 165 14.05 17.98 6.25
N ASN A 166 14.24 18.05 4.93
CA ASN A 166 14.74 19.23 4.23
C ASN A 166 13.79 20.43 4.29
N THR A 167 12.50 20.19 4.59
CA THR A 167 11.48 21.25 4.68
C THR A 167 11.11 21.61 6.11
N ASN A 168 11.83 21.11 7.13
CA ASN A 168 11.57 21.40 8.53
C ASN A 168 11.46 22.91 8.85
N SER A 169 12.21 23.76 8.15
CA SER A 169 12.16 25.22 8.30
C SER A 169 10.99 25.89 7.56
N TYR A 170 10.24 25.15 6.75
CA TYR A 170 9.20 25.65 5.85
C TYR A 170 7.82 25.10 6.25
N SER A 171 7.20 25.72 7.25
CA SER A 171 5.95 25.24 7.88
C SER A 171 4.82 24.97 6.88
N GLY A 172 4.62 25.83 5.86
CA GLY A 172 3.58 25.63 4.85
C GLY A 172 3.83 24.41 3.95
N VAL A 173 5.08 24.14 3.59
CA VAL A 173 5.45 22.94 2.80
C VAL A 173 5.22 21.68 3.64
N GLN A 174 5.67 21.71 4.90
CA GLN A 174 5.47 20.64 5.88
C GLN A 174 3.99 20.29 6.08
N GLN A 175 3.12 21.29 6.21
CA GLN A 175 1.68 21.07 6.36
C GLN A 175 1.09 20.33 5.16
N HIS A 176 1.42 20.76 3.94
CA HIS A 176 0.95 20.12 2.72
C HIS A 176 1.47 18.67 2.58
N LEU A 177 2.76 18.43 2.85
CA LEU A 177 3.33 17.08 2.79
C LEU A 177 2.71 16.12 3.80
N ASN A 178 2.55 16.55 5.06
CA ASN A 178 1.92 15.74 6.09
C ASN A 178 0.44 15.47 5.78
N GLN A 179 -0.27 16.48 5.27
CA GLN A 179 -1.67 16.32 4.87
C GLN A 179 -1.81 15.38 3.66
N ALA A 180 -0.93 15.49 2.66
CA ALA A 180 -0.91 14.59 1.52
C ALA A 180 -0.70 13.13 1.94
N LEU A 181 0.29 12.89 2.82
CA LEU A 181 0.58 11.57 3.37
C LEU A 181 -0.63 11.02 4.13
N LYS A 182 -1.22 11.83 5.01
CA LYS A 182 -2.41 11.48 5.79
C LYS A 182 -3.61 11.10 4.93
N LEU A 183 -3.90 11.87 3.89
CA LEU A 183 -5.03 11.63 2.99
C LEU A 183 -4.82 10.35 2.16
N MET A 184 -3.57 10.06 1.77
CA MET A 184 -3.23 8.82 1.07
C MET A 184 -3.33 7.59 1.98
N SER A 185 -2.92 7.74 3.25
CA SER A 185 -2.80 6.61 4.19
C SER A 185 -4.03 6.37 5.06
N ASP A 186 -5.10 7.17 4.92
CA ASP A 186 -6.30 6.97 5.74
C ASP A 186 -7.04 5.70 5.35
N ARG A 187 -6.85 4.68 6.18
CA ARG A 187 -7.44 3.33 6.08
C ARG A 187 -8.96 3.29 5.93
N GLN A 188 -9.67 4.27 6.50
CA GLN A 188 -11.14 4.27 6.53
C GLN A 188 -11.76 5.11 5.42
N ASN A 189 -11.16 6.25 5.13
CA ASN A 189 -11.65 7.23 4.15
C ASN A 189 -10.47 7.80 3.38
N SER A 190 -9.81 6.96 2.57
CA SER A 190 -8.70 7.41 1.74
C SER A 190 -9.19 8.47 0.75
N ASP A 191 -8.46 9.57 0.63
CA ASP A 191 -8.79 10.68 -0.27
C ASP A 191 -7.59 10.94 -1.19
N TYR A 192 -7.42 10.02 -2.14
CA TYR A 192 -6.33 10.05 -3.12
C TYR A 192 -6.35 11.34 -3.93
N ARG A 193 -7.54 11.85 -4.25
CA ARG A 193 -7.75 13.12 -4.95
C ARG A 193 -7.11 14.27 -4.19
N ASN A 194 -7.47 14.46 -2.91
CA ASN A 194 -6.93 15.56 -2.12
C ASN A 194 -5.46 15.30 -1.72
N SER A 195 -5.02 14.05 -1.57
CA SER A 195 -3.60 13.73 -1.40
C SER A 195 -2.74 14.26 -2.56
N ILE A 196 -3.20 14.06 -3.80
CA ILE A 196 -2.52 14.59 -4.99
C ILE A 196 -2.51 16.12 -4.99
N LYS A 197 -3.62 16.77 -4.61
CA LYS A 197 -3.69 18.23 -4.53
C LYS A 197 -2.72 18.79 -3.49
N GLU A 198 -2.64 18.18 -2.33
CA GLU A 198 -1.72 18.59 -1.27
C GLU A 198 -0.26 18.37 -1.69
N SER A 199 0.03 17.26 -2.39
CA SER A 199 1.37 16.97 -2.92
C SER A 199 1.87 18.07 -3.87
N ILE A 200 1.04 18.51 -4.82
CA ILE A 200 1.44 19.58 -5.74
C ILE A 200 1.46 20.97 -5.07
N SER A 201 0.57 21.24 -4.10
CA SER A 201 0.59 22.47 -3.30
C SER A 201 1.88 22.61 -2.48
N ALA A 202 2.47 21.49 -2.02
CA ALA A 202 3.79 21.50 -1.40
C ALA A 202 4.89 21.96 -2.40
N VAL A 203 4.82 21.52 -3.67
CA VAL A 203 5.75 21.97 -4.73
C VAL A 203 5.55 23.46 -5.04
N GLU A 204 4.31 23.94 -5.13
CA GLU A 204 4.03 25.37 -5.29
C GLU A 204 4.63 26.20 -4.15
N SER A 205 4.48 25.71 -2.92
CA SER A 205 4.98 26.38 -1.72
C SER A 205 6.51 26.46 -1.71
N ILE A 206 7.21 25.36 -2.03
CA ILE A 206 8.68 25.41 -2.08
C ILE A 206 9.18 26.32 -3.21
N CYS A 207 8.49 26.32 -4.36
CA CYS A 207 8.84 27.18 -5.48
C CYS A 207 8.78 28.67 -5.12
N LYS A 208 7.74 29.10 -4.38
CA LYS A 208 7.63 30.48 -3.87
C LYS A 208 8.76 30.83 -2.91
N ILE A 209 9.13 29.90 -2.03
CA ILE A 209 10.21 30.08 -1.06
C ILE A 209 11.57 30.25 -1.77
N VAL A 210 11.95 29.33 -2.65
CA VAL A 210 13.27 29.37 -3.31
C VAL A 210 13.41 30.51 -4.31
N THR A 211 12.30 31.07 -4.79
CA THR A 211 12.29 32.24 -5.68
C THR A 211 12.15 33.57 -4.93
N ASN A 212 11.86 33.53 -3.63
CA ASN A 212 11.51 34.68 -2.80
C ASN A 212 10.37 35.52 -3.39
N ASP A 213 9.34 34.86 -3.93
CA ASP A 213 8.13 35.49 -4.50
C ASP A 213 6.86 34.75 -4.05
N GLU A 214 6.25 35.23 -2.95
CA GLU A 214 5.05 34.63 -2.36
C GLU A 214 3.82 34.60 -3.29
N LYS A 215 3.79 35.46 -4.31
CA LYS A 215 2.68 35.60 -5.26
C LYS A 215 2.95 34.87 -6.58
N ALA A 216 4.12 34.24 -6.73
CA ALA A 216 4.42 33.50 -7.95
C ALA A 216 3.46 32.33 -8.13
N THR A 217 2.91 32.21 -9.34
CA THR A 217 2.32 30.95 -9.81
C THR A 217 3.44 29.93 -10.02
N LEU A 218 3.12 28.64 -10.02
CA LEU A 218 4.13 27.60 -10.25
C LEU A 218 4.91 27.84 -11.55
N GLY A 219 4.21 28.13 -12.65
CA GLY A 219 4.86 28.40 -13.94
C GLY A 219 5.82 29.59 -13.90
N LYS A 220 5.46 30.67 -13.19
CA LYS A 220 6.34 31.84 -13.00
C LYS A 220 7.55 31.47 -12.15
N ALA A 221 7.36 30.76 -11.05
CA ALA A 221 8.44 30.36 -10.17
C ALA A 221 9.43 29.42 -10.89
N LEU A 222 8.93 28.43 -11.64
CA LEU A 222 9.78 27.56 -12.46
C LEU A 222 10.56 28.31 -13.53
N LYS A 223 10.00 29.39 -14.09
CA LYS A 223 10.74 30.25 -15.02
C LYS A 223 11.89 30.98 -14.31
N ILE A 224 11.66 31.51 -13.12
CA ILE A 224 12.72 32.14 -12.31
C ILE A 224 13.82 31.12 -11.99
N ILE A 225 13.44 29.88 -11.64
CA ILE A 225 14.40 28.82 -11.31
C ILE A 225 15.21 28.40 -12.54
N GLU A 226 14.55 28.30 -13.71
CA GLU A 226 15.21 28.11 -15.00
C GLU A 226 16.28 29.17 -15.27
N ASP A 227 15.91 30.45 -15.15
CA ASP A 227 16.77 31.57 -15.52
C ASP A 227 17.92 31.78 -14.53
N LYS A 228 17.71 31.52 -13.23
CA LYS A 228 18.72 31.78 -12.18
C LYS A 228 19.61 30.58 -11.86
N PHE A 229 19.04 29.38 -11.81
CA PHE A 229 19.73 28.19 -11.30
C PHE A 229 19.97 27.13 -12.38
N GLY A 230 19.48 27.33 -13.61
CA GLY A 230 19.70 26.40 -14.71
C GLY A 230 18.84 25.14 -14.59
N LEU A 231 17.54 25.31 -14.78
CA LEU A 231 16.56 24.22 -14.93
C LEU A 231 16.36 23.90 -16.41
N HIS A 232 16.54 22.64 -16.78
CA HIS A 232 16.36 22.24 -18.18
C HIS A 232 14.91 22.48 -18.64
N PRO A 233 14.66 23.08 -19.83
CA PRO A 233 13.32 23.43 -20.30
C PRO A 233 12.34 22.25 -20.32
N ALA A 234 12.80 21.05 -20.68
CA ALA A 234 11.96 19.85 -20.67
C ALA A 234 11.52 19.43 -19.26
N LEU A 235 12.40 19.56 -18.25
CA LEU A 235 12.08 19.24 -16.85
C LEU A 235 11.10 20.26 -16.26
N LYS A 236 11.28 21.54 -16.59
CA LYS A 236 10.27 22.57 -16.32
C LYS A 236 8.93 22.23 -16.99
N GLY A 237 8.98 21.78 -18.24
CA GLY A 237 7.82 21.33 -19.00
C GLY A 237 7.06 20.22 -18.29
N SER A 238 7.76 19.16 -17.83
CA SER A 238 7.11 18.06 -17.11
C SER A 238 6.47 18.51 -15.80
N LEU A 239 7.11 19.39 -15.03
CA LEU A 239 6.53 19.97 -13.80
C LEU A 239 5.26 20.78 -14.10
N SER A 240 5.29 21.55 -15.19
CA SER A 240 4.13 22.33 -15.62
C SER A 240 2.97 21.44 -16.07
N GLN A 241 3.26 20.32 -16.73
CA GLN A 241 2.24 19.35 -17.15
C GLN A 241 1.64 18.58 -15.97
N LEU A 242 2.46 18.17 -14.99
CA LEU A 242 1.96 17.57 -13.74
C LEU A 242 1.06 18.56 -12.97
N TYR A 243 1.41 19.84 -12.98
CA TYR A 243 0.54 20.87 -12.43
C TYR A 243 -0.78 21.00 -13.19
N GLY A 244 -0.73 21.06 -14.52
CA GLY A 244 -1.93 21.08 -15.37
C GLY A 244 -2.86 19.91 -15.08
N TYR A 245 -2.32 18.69 -14.99
CA TYR A 245 -3.06 17.48 -14.61
C TYR A 245 -3.85 17.64 -13.30
N THR A 246 -3.27 18.35 -12.32
CA THR A 246 -3.95 18.63 -11.05
C THR A 246 -4.86 19.86 -11.05
N SER A 247 -4.66 20.80 -11.98
CA SER A 247 -5.25 22.15 -11.97
C SER A 247 -6.36 22.38 -13.00
N ASP A 248 -6.37 21.67 -14.13
CA ASP A 248 -7.32 21.96 -15.22
C ASP A 248 -8.77 21.54 -14.89
N GLY A 249 -9.72 22.15 -15.62
CA GLY A 249 -11.17 21.95 -15.48
C GLY A 249 -11.65 20.52 -15.68
N ASP A 250 -10.90 19.70 -16.41
CA ASP A 250 -11.11 18.24 -16.57
C ASP A 250 -10.16 17.40 -15.67
N GLY A 251 -9.33 18.07 -14.88
CA GLY A 251 -8.37 17.47 -13.96
C GLY A 251 -8.94 17.19 -12.57
N ILE A 252 -8.06 16.75 -11.67
CA ILE A 252 -8.39 16.29 -10.32
C ILE A 252 -9.13 17.34 -9.46
N ARG A 253 -9.01 18.64 -9.76
CA ARG A 253 -9.62 19.73 -8.98
C ARG A 253 -11.09 20.03 -9.31
N HIS A 254 -11.59 19.74 -10.52
CA HIS A 254 -12.94 20.13 -10.96
C HIS A 254 -13.89 18.97 -11.30
N ALA A 255 -13.39 17.73 -11.37
CA ALA A 255 -14.22 16.52 -11.50
C ALA A 255 -14.97 16.16 -10.19
N MET A 256 -15.73 17.11 -9.62
CA MET A 256 -16.62 16.87 -8.48
C MET A 256 -17.91 16.14 -8.87
N LEU A 257 -18.19 16.01 -10.18
CA LEU A 257 -19.44 15.45 -10.69
C LEU A 257 -19.35 13.96 -11.03
N GLU A 258 -18.17 13.35 -11.03
CA GLU A 258 -17.96 11.92 -11.32
C GLU A 258 -17.18 11.22 -10.19
N GLU A 259 -17.47 9.93 -9.96
CA GLU A 259 -16.71 9.09 -9.04
C GLU A 259 -15.21 9.14 -9.39
N SER A 260 -14.37 9.42 -8.39
CA SER A 260 -12.92 9.46 -8.54
C SER A 260 -12.39 8.07 -8.87
N ASN A 261 -11.92 7.86 -10.10
CA ASN A 261 -11.19 6.64 -10.52
C ASN A 261 -9.73 6.60 -10.06
N LEU A 262 -9.29 7.58 -9.26
CA LEU A 262 -7.94 7.64 -8.70
C LEU A 262 -7.73 6.53 -7.67
N SER A 263 -6.56 5.91 -7.74
CA SER A 263 -6.14 4.81 -6.88
C SER A 263 -5.02 5.23 -5.91
N TYR A 264 -4.67 4.32 -5.01
CA TYR A 264 -3.48 4.46 -4.17
C TYR A 264 -2.21 4.65 -5.01
N ILE A 265 -2.12 4.01 -6.17
CA ILE A 265 -0.93 4.11 -7.04
C ILE A 265 -0.79 5.53 -7.59
N ASP A 266 -1.89 6.19 -7.97
CA ASP A 266 -1.89 7.56 -8.48
C ASP A 266 -1.47 8.56 -7.40
N ALA A 267 -2.04 8.42 -6.19
CA ALA A 267 -1.66 9.25 -5.04
C ALA A 267 -0.20 9.05 -4.64
N LYS A 268 0.27 7.79 -4.60
CA LYS A 268 1.65 7.46 -4.27
C LYS A 268 2.61 8.03 -5.31
N PHE A 269 2.32 7.84 -6.59
CA PHE A 269 3.13 8.39 -7.68
C PHE A 269 3.28 9.90 -7.53
N MET A 270 2.19 10.62 -7.33
CA MET A 270 2.23 12.08 -7.17
C MET A 270 2.99 12.51 -5.91
N LEU A 271 2.75 11.86 -4.76
CA LEU A 271 3.46 12.20 -3.53
C LEU A 271 4.97 11.98 -3.66
N VAL A 272 5.39 10.83 -4.21
CA VAL A 272 6.80 10.50 -4.46
C VAL A 272 7.41 11.45 -5.48
N ALA A 273 6.73 11.76 -6.58
CA ALA A 273 7.22 12.68 -7.59
C ALA A 273 7.40 14.09 -6.99
N CYS A 274 6.40 14.61 -6.30
CA CYS A 274 6.44 15.92 -5.65
C CYS A 274 7.53 16.02 -4.58
N THR A 275 7.70 14.99 -3.74
CA THR A 275 8.76 14.98 -2.73
C THR A 275 10.16 14.93 -3.35
N ASN A 276 10.35 14.17 -4.43
CA ASN A 276 11.59 14.21 -5.21
C ASN A 276 11.84 15.58 -5.84
N PHE A 277 10.82 16.23 -6.38
CA PHE A 277 10.97 17.59 -6.91
C PHE A 277 11.30 18.60 -5.82
N ILE A 278 10.68 18.52 -4.65
CA ILE A 278 11.00 19.39 -3.52
C ILE A 278 12.46 19.23 -3.11
N ASN A 279 12.93 18.00 -2.92
CA ASN A 279 14.33 17.72 -2.60
C ASN A 279 15.27 18.28 -3.68
N TYR A 280 14.99 18.00 -4.95
CA TYR A 280 15.77 18.50 -6.08
C TYR A 280 15.80 20.03 -6.12
N LEU A 281 14.66 20.71 -5.96
CA LEU A 281 14.59 22.17 -6.01
C LEU A 281 15.36 22.80 -4.85
N ILE A 282 15.23 22.24 -3.65
CA ILE A 282 16.01 22.70 -2.48
C ILE A 282 17.51 22.56 -2.78
N GLU A 283 17.96 21.40 -3.25
CA GLU A 283 19.38 21.18 -3.53
C GLU A 283 19.90 22.03 -4.68
N LYS A 284 19.12 22.19 -5.74
CA LYS A 284 19.45 22.99 -6.93
C LYS A 284 19.55 24.49 -6.65
N THR A 285 18.86 24.96 -5.61
CA THR A 285 18.81 26.38 -5.22
C THR A 285 19.60 26.69 -3.96
N LYS A 286 20.32 25.70 -3.41
CA LYS A 286 21.38 25.94 -2.42
C LYS A 286 22.59 26.55 -3.13
N ASP A 287 23.15 27.59 -2.50
CA ASP A 287 24.41 28.21 -2.91
C ASP A 287 25.61 27.26 -2.76
#